data_AF-A0AAV6LWV4-F1
#
_entry.id   AF-A0AAV6LWV4-F1
#
_cell.length_a   1.000
_cell.length_b   1.000
_cell.length_c   1.000
_cell.angle_alpha   90.00
_cell.angle_beta   90.00
_cell.angle_gamma   90.00
#
_symmetry.space_group_name_H-M   'P 1'
#
loop_
_entity.id
_entity.type
_entity.pdbx_description
1 polymer ?
#
loop_
_entity_poly.entity_id
_entity_poly.type
_entity_poly.pdbx_seq_one_letter_code
_entity_poly.pdbx_strand_id
1 'polypeptide(L)'
;MDSHDRLLLPVGVRFRPTDQQLLQYLHWKMHGQPYFKRAVLDCDLYGEIEPWEIWLRFGGTDGEDLYFFTKLKRSTNNSGRLSAHINRKVGLANGTWSGENSASPIFATKTDKTIIGYCKRFRFVLSF
;
A
#
# COMPACT_ATOMS: atom_id res chain seq x y z
N MET A 1 23.93 -12.20 1.28
CA MET A 1 22.53 -12.19 1.75
C MET A 1 21.69 -12.46 0.53
N ASP A 2 21.08 -13.64 0.53
CA ASP A 2 20.86 -14.42 -0.69
C ASP A 2 19.85 -13.81 -1.67
N SER A 3 20.18 -14.01 -2.93
CA SER A 3 19.53 -13.48 -4.10
C SER A 3 18.32 -14.34 -4.46
N HIS A 4 17.19 -13.71 -4.75
CA HIS A 4 16.14 -14.28 -5.59
C HIS A 4 15.53 -15.59 -5.07
N ASP A 5 15.03 -15.58 -3.85
CA ASP A 5 14.00 -16.53 -3.48
C ASP A 5 12.71 -16.09 -4.20
N ARG A 6 12.56 -16.45 -5.48
CA ARG A 6 11.35 -16.19 -6.27
C ARG A 6 10.17 -16.89 -5.59
N LEU A 7 8.99 -16.30 -5.71
CA LEU A 7 7.75 -16.92 -5.23
C LEU A 7 7.69 -18.35 -5.79
N LEU A 8 7.70 -19.38 -4.93
CA LEU A 8 7.42 -20.77 -5.35
C LEU A 8 5.91 -20.95 -5.60
N LEU A 9 5.32 -20.02 -6.35
CA LEU A 9 3.99 -20.20 -6.91
C LEU A 9 4.15 -21.08 -8.16
N PRO A 10 3.23 -22.04 -8.40
CA PRO A 10 3.21 -22.76 -9.65
C PRO A 10 3.21 -21.80 -10.84
N VAL A 11 3.86 -22.20 -11.92
CA VAL A 11 3.89 -21.40 -13.16
C VAL A 11 2.46 -21.04 -13.58
N GLY A 12 2.21 -19.75 -13.83
CA GLY A 12 0.91 -19.23 -14.22
C GLY A 12 0.02 -18.73 -13.08
N VAL A 13 0.36 -19.00 -11.81
CA VAL A 13 -0.37 -18.46 -10.66
C VAL A 13 0.13 -17.04 -10.35
N ARG A 14 -0.80 -16.09 -10.27
CA ARG A 14 -0.52 -14.68 -9.94
C ARG A 14 -1.35 -14.23 -8.74
N PHE A 15 -0.79 -13.37 -7.90
CA PHE A 15 -1.52 -12.73 -6.82
C PHE A 15 -2.31 -11.54 -7.37
N ARG A 16 -3.62 -11.70 -7.55
CA ARG A 16 -4.55 -10.65 -8.03
C ARG A 16 -5.76 -10.54 -7.12
N PRO A 17 -5.58 -9.99 -5.91
CA PRO A 17 -6.63 -9.91 -4.92
C PRO A 17 -7.73 -8.92 -5.32
N THR A 18 -8.96 -9.15 -4.86
CA THR A 18 -10.01 -8.13 -4.87
C THR A 18 -9.79 -7.12 -3.74
N ASP A 19 -10.47 -5.96 -3.81
CA ASP A 19 -10.46 -4.95 -2.74
C ASP A 19 -10.84 -5.55 -1.36
N GLN A 20 -11.85 -6.43 -1.32
CA GLN A 20 -12.24 -7.11 -0.07
C GLN A 20 -11.12 -8.02 0.46
N GLN A 21 -10.43 -8.75 -0.43
CA GLN A 21 -9.31 -9.58 -0.02
C GLN A 21 -8.15 -8.73 0.50
N LEU A 22 -7.84 -7.60 -0.12
CA LEU A 22 -6.83 -6.65 0.38
C LEU A 22 -7.16 -6.15 1.79
N LEU A 23 -8.42 -5.80 2.07
CA LEU A 23 -8.86 -5.44 3.42
C LEU A 23 -8.75 -6.60 4.41
N GLN A 24 -9.02 -7.84 3.97
CA GLN A 24 -8.82 -9.03 4.80
C GLN A 24 -7.34 -9.24 5.16
N TYR A 25 -6.43 -9.03 4.21
CA TYR A 25 -4.98 -9.05 4.46
C TYR A 25 -4.57 -7.98 5.48
N LEU A 26 -5.11 -6.75 5.37
CA LEU A 26 -4.88 -5.69 6.35
C LEU A 26 -5.41 -6.06 7.74
N HIS A 27 -6.61 -6.60 7.82
CA HIS A 27 -7.19 -7.09 9.08
C HIS A 27 -6.28 -8.16 9.71
N TRP A 28 -5.86 -9.15 8.93
CA TRP A 28 -4.96 -10.19 9.43
C TRP A 28 -3.62 -9.63 9.92
N LYS A 29 -3.01 -8.70 9.19
CA LYS A 29 -1.79 -7.99 9.61
C LYS A 29 -1.98 -7.29 10.96
N MET A 30 -3.08 -6.57 11.15
CA MET A 30 -3.37 -5.81 12.37
C MET A 30 -3.59 -6.71 13.59
N HIS A 31 -4.22 -7.88 13.39
CA HIS A 31 -4.56 -8.82 14.46
C HIS A 31 -3.55 -9.97 14.61
N GLY A 32 -2.38 -9.89 13.95
CA GLY A 32 -1.34 -10.93 14.03
C GLY A 32 -1.78 -12.30 13.51
N GLN A 33 -2.81 -12.35 12.66
CA GLN A 33 -3.32 -13.59 12.08
C GLN A 33 -2.38 -14.11 10.98
N PRO A 34 -2.33 -15.42 10.72
CA PRO A 34 -1.54 -15.97 9.63
C PRO A 34 -2.12 -15.57 8.27
N TYR A 35 -1.25 -15.14 7.36
CA TYR A 35 -1.55 -14.89 5.95
C TYR A 35 -0.29 -15.17 5.12
N PHE A 36 -0.43 -15.23 3.79
CA PHE A 36 0.72 -15.42 2.91
C PHE A 36 1.61 -14.16 2.93
N LYS A 37 2.60 -14.12 3.83
CA LYS A 37 3.45 -12.94 4.10
C LYS A 37 4.20 -12.39 2.89
N ARG A 38 4.32 -13.20 1.83
CA ARG A 38 4.99 -12.82 0.58
C ARG A 38 4.06 -12.16 -0.44
N ALA A 39 2.74 -12.20 -0.23
CA ALA A 39 1.77 -11.52 -1.12
C ALA A 39 1.73 -10.01 -0.90
N VAL A 40 1.87 -9.56 0.35
CA VAL A 40 1.84 -8.15 0.73
C VAL A 40 3.02 -7.87 1.65
N LEU A 41 3.93 -7.01 1.19
CA LEU A 41 5.21 -6.74 1.84
C LEU A 41 5.10 -5.53 2.79
N ASP A 42 6.04 -5.35 3.72
CA ASP A 42 6.13 -4.12 4.50
C ASP A 42 7.07 -3.12 3.81
N CYS A 43 6.59 -1.90 3.52
CA CYS A 43 7.41 -0.84 2.95
C CYS A 43 6.86 0.54 3.33
N ASP A 44 7.73 1.47 3.72
CA ASP A 44 7.34 2.85 3.98
C ASP A 44 7.21 3.63 2.67
N LEU A 45 5.99 3.67 2.13
CA LEU A 45 5.65 4.40 0.90
C LEU A 45 5.68 5.94 1.06
N TYR A 46 5.87 6.45 2.29
CA TYR A 46 6.01 7.88 2.61
C TYR A 46 7.40 8.22 3.19
N GLY A 47 8.35 7.30 2.97
CA GLY A 47 9.72 7.39 3.42
C GLY A 47 10.63 8.10 2.41
N GLU A 48 11.90 7.77 2.48
CA GLU A 48 12.98 8.42 1.72
C GLU A 48 13.28 7.76 0.36
N ILE A 49 12.63 6.64 0.06
CA ILE A 49 12.88 5.86 -1.16
C ILE A 49 11.84 6.25 -2.21
N GLU A 50 12.29 6.58 -3.41
CA GLU A 50 11.41 7.00 -4.50
C GLU A 50 10.60 5.81 -5.06
N PRO A 51 9.38 6.02 -5.62
CA PRO A 51 8.52 4.92 -6.05
C PRO A 51 9.14 3.97 -7.08
N TRP A 52 9.96 4.49 -8.01
CA TRP A 52 10.66 3.65 -9.00
C TRP A 52 11.78 2.81 -8.37
N GLU A 53 12.43 3.31 -7.31
CA GLU A 53 13.42 2.54 -6.57
C GLU A 53 12.76 1.42 -5.76
N ILE A 54 11.58 1.69 -5.17
CA ILE A 54 10.75 0.65 -4.54
C ILE A 54 10.41 -0.42 -5.58
N TRP A 55 9.92 -0.02 -6.75
CA TRP A 55 9.59 -0.95 -7.84
C TRP A 55 10.76 -1.86 -8.21
N LEU A 56 11.94 -1.28 -8.47
CA LEU A 56 13.15 -2.04 -8.81
C LEU A 56 13.60 -2.95 -7.65
N ARG A 57 13.61 -2.43 -6.42
CA ARG A 57 14.06 -3.15 -5.22
C ARG A 57 13.23 -4.38 -4.90
N PHE A 58 11.92 -4.32 -5.15
CA PHE A 58 10.99 -5.42 -4.87
C PHE A 58 10.69 -6.29 -6.10
N GLY A 59 11.45 -6.12 -7.19
CA GLY A 59 11.36 -6.99 -8.36
C GLY A 59 10.07 -6.79 -9.17
N GLY A 60 9.61 -5.54 -9.27
CA GLY A 60 8.46 -5.17 -10.08
C GLY A 60 8.58 -5.69 -11.52
N THR A 61 7.46 -6.16 -12.05
CA THR A 61 7.35 -6.72 -13.41
C THR A 61 6.30 -5.92 -14.17
N ASP A 62 6.61 -5.51 -15.39
CA ASP A 62 5.71 -4.70 -16.20
C ASP A 62 4.34 -5.38 -16.36
N GLY A 63 3.27 -4.62 -16.11
CA GLY A 63 1.89 -5.10 -16.19
C GLY A 63 1.39 -5.89 -14.96
N GLU A 64 2.20 -6.02 -13.92
CA GLU A 64 1.78 -6.56 -12.62
C GLU A 64 1.80 -5.48 -11.53
N ASP A 65 1.25 -5.77 -10.36
CA ASP A 65 1.22 -4.85 -9.22
C ASP A 65 2.11 -5.36 -8.07
N LEU A 66 2.63 -4.42 -7.28
CA LEU A 66 3.25 -4.70 -5.98
C LEU A 66 2.33 -4.23 -4.86
N TYR A 67 2.15 -5.05 -3.83
CA TYR A 67 1.28 -4.77 -2.70
C TYR A 67 2.09 -4.55 -1.43
N PHE A 68 1.80 -3.45 -0.73
CA PHE A 68 2.53 -3.06 0.47
C PHE A 68 1.60 -2.69 1.62
N PHE A 69 1.97 -3.11 2.83
CA PHE A 69 1.56 -2.46 4.06
C PHE A 69 2.47 -1.26 4.32
N THR A 70 1.87 -0.09 4.50
CA THR A 70 2.57 1.13 4.89
C THR A 70 1.89 1.74 6.10
N LYS A 71 2.69 2.34 6.99
CA LYS A 71 2.17 3.12 8.11
C LYS A 71 1.84 4.53 7.62
N LEU A 72 0.64 5.01 7.94
CA LEU A 72 0.28 6.39 7.62
C LEU A 72 1.14 7.36 8.45
N LYS A 73 1.82 8.29 7.77
CA LYS A 73 2.65 9.32 8.39
C LYS A 73 1.79 10.51 8.81
N ARG A 74 1.61 10.72 10.12
CA ARG A 74 0.90 11.88 10.69
C ARG A 74 1.90 12.77 11.41
N SER A 75 1.77 14.08 11.26
CA SER A 75 2.49 15.03 12.10
C SER A 75 1.76 15.23 13.42
N THR A 76 2.50 15.60 14.46
CA THR A 76 1.92 16.11 15.71
C THR A 76 1.72 17.61 15.56
N ASN A 77 0.55 18.12 15.93
CA ASN A 77 0.28 19.55 15.93
C ASN A 77 0.81 20.22 17.21
N ASN A 78 0.75 21.56 17.27
CA ASN A 78 1.23 22.34 18.42
C ASN A 78 0.54 21.99 19.75
N SER A 79 -0.62 21.31 19.72
CA SER A 79 -1.32 20.83 20.92
C SER A 79 -0.96 19.40 21.33
N GLY A 80 0.08 18.81 20.72
CA GLY A 80 0.54 17.45 21.04
C GLY A 80 -0.34 16.33 20.48
N ARG A 81 -1.37 16.66 19.69
CA ARG A 81 -2.29 15.68 19.08
C ARG A 81 -1.83 15.31 17.68
N LEU A 82 -2.09 14.07 17.27
CA LEU A 82 -1.86 13.65 15.89
C LEU A 82 -2.79 14.40 14.93
N SER A 83 -2.22 14.94 13.87
CA SER A 83 -2.96 15.59 12.79
C SER A 83 -3.83 14.58 12.05
N ALA A 84 -5.03 15.03 11.63
CA ALA A 84 -5.88 14.29 10.70
C ALA A 84 -5.24 14.21 9.29
N HIS A 85 -4.34 15.14 8.96
CA HIS A 85 -3.65 15.16 7.68
C HIS A 85 -2.53 14.10 7.64
N ILE A 86 -2.55 13.28 6.59
CA ILE A 86 -1.47 12.34 6.30
C ILE A 86 -0.42 13.04 5.45
N ASN A 87 0.81 13.10 5.93
CA ASN A 87 1.95 13.56 5.15
C ASN A 87 2.26 12.51 4.07
N ARG A 88 2.22 12.95 2.82
CA ARG A 88 2.42 12.13 1.63
C ARG A 88 3.65 12.51 0.81
N LYS A 89 4.53 13.35 1.38
CA LYS A 89 5.84 13.63 0.77
C LYS A 89 6.68 12.36 0.79
N VAL A 90 7.44 12.16 -0.28
CA VAL A 90 8.27 10.99 -0.51
C VAL A 90 9.62 11.45 -1.03
N GLY A 91 10.65 10.73 -0.60
CA GLY A 91 11.98 10.85 -1.17
C GLY A 91 12.66 12.19 -0.92
N LEU A 92 13.77 12.38 -1.64
CA LEU A 92 14.60 13.58 -1.56
C LEU A 92 14.30 14.55 -2.72
N ALA A 93 13.62 14.09 -3.77
CA ALA A 93 13.31 14.88 -4.96
C ALA A 93 12.05 15.76 -4.81
N ASN A 94 11.64 16.10 -3.58
CA ASN A 94 10.38 16.82 -3.29
C ASN A 94 9.14 16.17 -3.95
N GLY A 95 9.12 14.84 -4.01
CA GLY A 95 8.00 14.06 -4.52
C GLY A 95 6.82 14.04 -3.55
N THR A 96 5.61 13.84 -4.07
CA THR A 96 4.40 13.66 -3.26
C THR A 96 3.39 12.72 -3.91
N TRP A 97 2.70 11.92 -3.10
CA TRP A 97 1.50 11.20 -3.54
C TRP A 97 0.28 12.14 -3.51
N SER A 98 -0.13 12.62 -4.69
CA SER A 98 -1.31 13.47 -4.88
C SER A 98 -2.57 12.61 -5.10
N GLY A 99 -3.65 12.90 -4.38
CA GLY A 99 -4.90 12.16 -4.51
C GLY A 99 -5.64 12.53 -5.79
N GLU A 100 -6.01 11.55 -6.60
CA GLU A 100 -6.73 11.80 -7.86
C GLU A 100 -8.26 11.90 -7.66
N ASN A 101 -8.79 11.14 -6.71
CA ASN A 101 -10.22 11.03 -6.47
C ASN A 101 -10.59 11.04 -4.97
N SER A 102 -11.89 11.17 -4.71
CA SER A 102 -12.46 10.86 -3.40
C SER A 102 -12.32 9.37 -3.12
N ALA A 103 -12.27 9.01 -1.84
CA ALA A 103 -12.18 7.61 -1.46
C ALA A 103 -13.48 6.88 -1.79
N SER A 104 -13.38 5.74 -2.47
CA SER A 104 -14.51 4.88 -2.82
C SER A 104 -14.73 3.85 -1.70
N PRO A 105 -15.98 3.65 -1.24
CA PRO A 105 -16.27 2.65 -0.23
C PRO A 105 -16.13 1.23 -0.78
N ILE A 106 -15.61 0.33 0.05
CA ILE A 106 -15.55 -1.11 -0.22
C ILE A 106 -16.59 -1.78 0.68
N PHE A 107 -17.54 -2.49 0.06
CA PHE A 107 -18.60 -3.21 0.76
C PHE A 107 -18.21 -4.66 1.03
N ALA A 108 -18.72 -5.22 2.14
CA ALA A 108 -18.43 -6.60 2.53
C ALA A 108 -18.85 -7.62 1.46
N THR A 109 -20.02 -7.41 0.85
CA THR A 109 -20.52 -8.19 -0.27
C THR A 109 -21.20 -7.26 -1.28
N LYS A 110 -21.54 -7.78 -2.47
CA LYS A 110 -22.23 -6.98 -3.51
C LYS A 110 -23.65 -6.57 -3.12
N THR A 111 -24.29 -7.30 -2.21
CA THR A 111 -25.68 -7.09 -1.78
C THR A 111 -25.79 -6.38 -0.43
N ASP A 112 -24.72 -6.40 0.36
CA ASP A 112 -24.66 -5.74 1.67
C ASP A 112 -24.27 -4.26 1.51
N LYS A 113 -24.87 -3.41 2.36
CA LYS A 113 -24.55 -1.97 2.46
C LYS A 113 -23.48 -1.68 3.51
N THR A 114 -22.97 -2.71 4.20
CA THR A 114 -21.92 -2.59 5.20
C THR A 114 -20.57 -2.26 4.54
N ILE A 115 -20.05 -1.07 4.85
CA ILE A 115 -18.73 -0.61 4.40
C ILE A 115 -17.67 -1.20 5.33
N ILE A 116 -16.69 -1.89 4.76
CA ILE A 116 -15.58 -2.52 5.51
C ILE A 116 -14.25 -1.78 5.31
N GLY A 117 -14.19 -0.83 4.38
CA GLY A 117 -13.01 0.00 4.15
C GLY A 117 -13.19 0.94 2.97
N TYR A 118 -12.09 1.57 2.56
CA TYR A 118 -12.07 2.55 1.48
C TYR A 118 -10.85 2.37 0.60
N CYS A 119 -11.04 2.52 -0.72
CA CYS A 119 -9.97 2.60 -1.70
C CYS A 119 -9.79 4.06 -2.14
N LYS A 120 -8.56 4.51 -2.32
CA LYS A 120 -8.26 5.85 -2.85
C LYS A 120 -7.06 5.79 -3.78
N ARG A 121 -7.19 6.42 -4.95
CA ARG A 121 -6.14 6.46 -5.95
C ARG A 121 -5.24 7.68 -5.75
N PHE A 122 -3.95 7.44 -5.82
CA PHE A 122 -2.92 8.47 -5.75
C PHE A 122 -2.01 8.39 -6.97
N ARG A 123 -1.48 9.54 -7.37
CA ARG A 123 -0.44 9.69 -8.39
C ARG A 123 0.79 10.28 -7.73
N PHE A 124 1.95 9.75 -8.05
CA PHE A 124 3.20 10.37 -7.67
C PHE A 124 3.48 11.59 -8.57
N VAL A 125 3.82 12.72 -7.97
CA VAL A 125 4.12 13.98 -8.66
C VAL A 125 5.42 14.55 -8.12
N LEU A 126 6.34 14.91 -9.01
CA LEU A 126 7.53 15.69 -8.70
C LEU A 126 7.18 17.18 -8.71
N SER A 127 7.63 17.90 -7.69
CA SER A 127 7.55 19.36 -7.68
C SER A 127 8.91 19.91 -8.10
N PHE A 128 8.98 20.50 -9.30
CA PHE A 128 10.14 21.22 -9.81
C PHE A 128 10.08 22.70 -9.44
#